data_AF-A0A0N5CKR2-F1
#
_entry.id   AF-A0A0N5CKR2-F1
#
_cell.length_a   1.000
_cell.length_b   1.000
_cell.length_c   1.000
_cell.angle_alpha   90.00
_cell.angle_beta   90.00
_cell.angle_gamma   90.00
#
_symmetry.space_group_name_H-M   'P 1'
#
loop_
_entity.id
_entity.type
_entity.pdbx_description
1 polymer ?
#
loop_
_entity_poly.entity_id
_entity_poly.type
_entity_poly.pdbx_seq_one_letter_code
_entity_poly.pdbx_strand_id
1 'polypeptide(L)'
;MIWTILPGTQAIIGGEDKEWNRFGFLVKIFSREKLSNIVTSCTGTIISPRLVLTSSQCILNTTTGKRLSEFVINAPFMKGSRILGAEVVKIGETWAIMEIPELKLSMLCPPAPAPRGVAQLNVRPTLLQSSIVSIDPLKLKRKKCWVVGFATTDNATEFVDQNNIRLIALKSLDAVKNKPNFLWSPIVANDTACWDDVGAALFCSTRAWGHMLVGIFQHLIAPSQLQKTTNGGEEINITSSCNGAVEMRFSKIADQFKLFEAIQNFDITSFVSVYQHCFRDVPYSLTPGM
;
A
#
# COMPACT_ATOMS: atom_id res chain seq x y z
N MET A 1 14.42 20.20 19.73
CA MET A 1 13.11 19.61 20.02
C MET A 1 13.28 18.11 19.81
N ILE A 2 13.29 17.34 20.91
CA ILE A 2 13.69 15.92 20.90
C ILE A 2 12.43 15.10 20.64
N TRP A 3 12.42 14.37 19.53
CA TRP A 3 11.35 13.47 19.13
C TRP A 3 11.43 12.20 19.97
N THR A 4 10.37 11.88 20.71
CA THR A 4 10.27 10.57 21.37
C THR A 4 9.63 9.63 20.37
N ILE A 5 10.45 8.92 19.62
CA ILE A 5 9.99 7.93 18.64
C ILE A 5 9.76 6.61 19.37
N LEU A 6 8.64 5.94 19.04
CA LEU A 6 8.28 4.63 19.57
C LEU A 6 9.42 3.60 19.39
N PRO A 7 9.48 2.56 20.22
CA PRO A 7 10.53 1.57 20.13
C PRO A 7 10.31 0.72 18.86
N GLY A 8 11.31 0.68 17.96
CA GLY A 8 11.29 -0.03 16.68
C GLY A 8 10.19 0.36 15.67
N THR A 9 10.44 0.08 14.39
CA THR A 9 9.40 0.10 13.34
C THR A 9 9.22 -1.31 12.83
N GLN A 10 8.01 -1.84 12.98
CA GLN A 10 7.67 -3.20 12.58
C GLN A 10 6.98 -3.19 11.23
N ALA A 11 7.76 -3.49 10.21
CA ALA A 11 7.32 -3.57 8.82
C ALA A 11 7.50 -5.01 8.31
N ILE A 12 7.89 -5.22 7.06
CA ILE A 12 7.91 -6.57 6.51
C ILE A 12 8.99 -7.39 7.22
N ILE A 13 8.60 -8.60 7.63
CA ILE A 13 9.44 -9.66 8.18
C ILE A 13 9.59 -10.72 7.09
N GLY A 14 10.83 -11.12 6.81
CA GLY A 14 11.15 -12.08 5.75
C GLY A 14 11.06 -11.50 4.34
N GLY A 15 10.75 -12.35 3.36
CA GLY A 15 10.65 -11.98 1.95
C GLY A 15 11.99 -11.65 1.27
N GLU A 16 11.92 -11.38 -0.02
CA GLU A 16 13.08 -11.08 -0.85
C GLU A 16 13.52 -9.62 -0.70
N ASP A 17 14.82 -9.39 -0.52
CA ASP A 17 15.42 -8.05 -0.53
C ASP A 17 15.27 -7.39 -1.90
N LYS A 18 14.84 -6.13 -1.90
CA LYS A 18 14.69 -5.32 -3.11
C LYS A 18 15.22 -3.90 -2.88
N GLU A 19 15.53 -3.22 -3.97
CA GLU A 19 15.89 -1.79 -3.93
C GLU A 19 14.64 -0.92 -4.06
N TRP A 20 14.46 0.07 -3.17
CA TRP A 20 13.27 0.93 -3.16
C TRP A 20 13.06 1.70 -4.47
N ASN A 21 14.15 2.10 -5.13
CA ASN A 21 14.10 2.74 -6.45
C ASN A 21 13.39 1.89 -7.53
N ARG A 22 13.33 0.56 -7.38
CA ARG A 22 12.63 -0.39 -8.29
C ARG A 22 11.13 -0.38 -8.10
N PHE A 23 10.64 0.20 -7.02
CA PHE A 23 9.24 0.28 -6.63
C PHE A 23 8.87 1.75 -6.45
N GLY A 24 9.00 2.53 -7.53
CA GLY A 24 8.86 3.99 -7.50
C GLY A 24 7.48 4.49 -7.02
N PHE A 25 6.48 3.62 -6.98
CA PHE A 25 5.15 3.91 -6.44
C PHE A 25 5.06 3.75 -4.91
N LEU A 26 5.98 3.03 -4.28
CA LEU A 26 5.93 2.69 -2.85
C LEU A 26 6.39 3.90 -2.03
N VAL A 27 5.60 4.32 -1.04
CA VAL A 27 5.94 5.48 -0.21
C VAL A 27 5.76 5.19 1.27
N LYS A 28 6.52 5.88 2.11
CA LYS A 28 6.28 5.93 3.56
C LYS A 28 5.37 7.10 3.88
N ILE A 29 4.41 6.88 4.76
CA ILE A 29 3.52 7.92 5.26
C ILE A 29 3.85 8.13 6.73
N PHE A 30 4.10 9.37 7.10
CA PHE A 30 4.25 9.77 8.49
C PHE A 30 3.13 10.73 8.85
N SER A 31 2.57 10.52 10.03
CA SER A 31 1.47 11.32 10.56
C SER A 31 1.70 11.58 12.04
N ARG A 32 1.17 12.70 12.54
CA ARG A 32 1.31 13.09 13.95
C ARG A 32 -0.03 13.43 14.56
N GLU A 33 -0.27 13.02 15.79
CA GLU A 33 -1.46 13.47 16.51
C GLU A 33 -1.26 14.88 17.09
N LYS A 34 -2.24 15.77 16.89
CA LYS A 34 -2.13 17.22 17.20
C LYS A 34 -1.73 17.54 18.65
N LEU A 35 -2.13 16.68 19.58
CA LEU A 35 -1.94 16.87 21.02
C LEU A 35 -0.86 15.95 21.60
N SER A 36 -0.20 15.14 20.77
CA SER A 36 0.88 14.26 21.19
C SER A 36 2.12 14.43 20.30
N ASN A 37 3.26 14.01 20.81
CA ASN A 37 4.49 13.94 20.01
C ASN A 37 4.65 12.57 19.34
N ILE A 38 3.58 11.78 19.29
CA ILE A 38 3.60 10.44 18.71
C ILE A 38 3.49 10.58 17.20
N VAL A 39 4.48 10.02 16.51
CA VAL A 39 4.50 9.88 15.06
C VAL A 39 4.13 8.44 14.72
N THR A 40 3.18 8.27 13.82
CA THR A 40 2.79 6.96 13.29
C THR A 40 3.29 6.84 11.86
N SER A 41 3.90 5.69 11.57
CA SER A 41 4.31 5.29 10.22
C SER A 41 3.28 4.37 9.57
N CYS A 42 3.20 4.49 8.25
CA CYS A 42 2.38 3.66 7.39
C CYS A 42 3.04 3.52 6.03
N THR A 43 2.47 2.64 5.20
CA THR A 43 2.84 2.52 3.80
C THR A 43 1.74 3.06 2.89
N GLY A 44 2.14 3.63 1.77
CA GLY A 44 1.24 4.11 0.73
C GLY A 44 1.70 3.74 -0.67
N THR A 45 0.84 4.02 -1.64
CA THR A 45 1.07 3.76 -3.05
C THR A 45 0.69 4.95 -3.90
N ILE A 46 1.61 5.47 -4.70
CA ILE A 46 1.30 6.49 -5.71
C ILE A 46 0.42 5.86 -6.79
N ILE A 47 -0.78 6.42 -6.97
CA ILE A 47 -1.78 5.95 -7.94
C ILE A 47 -2.06 6.97 -9.06
N SER A 48 -1.58 8.21 -8.92
CA SER A 48 -1.62 9.26 -9.94
C SER A 48 -0.53 10.31 -9.66
N PRO A 49 -0.33 11.32 -10.52
CA PRO A 49 0.64 12.38 -10.29
C PRO A 49 0.49 13.16 -8.98
N ARG A 50 -0.73 13.23 -8.44
CA ARG A 50 -1.03 13.95 -7.21
C ARG A 50 -1.56 13.08 -6.09
N LEU A 51 -1.87 11.81 -6.32
CA LEU A 51 -2.62 11.01 -5.36
C LEU A 51 -1.84 9.79 -4.86
N VAL A 52 -1.85 9.62 -3.54
CA VAL A 52 -1.37 8.43 -2.82
C VAL A 52 -2.55 7.71 -2.18
N LEU A 53 -2.62 6.40 -2.42
CA LEU A 53 -3.56 5.49 -1.79
C LEU A 53 -2.93 4.82 -0.57
N THR A 54 -3.66 4.76 0.53
CA THR A 54 -3.26 4.06 1.76
C THR A 54 -4.49 3.54 2.51
N SER A 55 -4.29 2.97 3.70
CA SER A 55 -5.36 2.54 4.59
C SER A 55 -5.98 3.74 5.34
N SER A 56 -7.27 3.67 5.63
CA SER A 56 -7.93 4.66 6.52
C SER A 56 -7.32 4.65 7.93
N GLN A 57 -6.73 3.52 8.36
CA GLN A 57 -6.03 3.40 9.65
C GLN A 57 -4.74 4.23 9.73
N CYS A 58 -4.19 4.64 8.58
CA CYS A 58 -3.03 5.55 8.54
C CYS A 58 -3.42 7.01 8.77
N ILE A 59 -4.72 7.31 8.74
CA ILE A 59 -5.27 8.65 8.84
C ILE A 59 -6.05 8.84 10.13
N LEU A 60 -6.56 7.75 10.69
CA LEU A 60 -7.40 7.73 11.89
C LEU A 60 -6.66 7.03 13.02
N ASN A 61 -6.62 7.64 14.20
CA ASN A 61 -6.20 6.98 15.42
C ASN A 61 -7.14 5.80 15.69
N THR A 62 -6.61 4.58 15.73
CA THR A 62 -7.41 3.35 15.85
C THR A 62 -8.11 3.20 17.20
N THR A 63 -7.61 3.86 18.25
CA THR A 63 -8.21 3.85 19.59
C THR A 63 -9.32 4.90 19.72
N THR A 64 -9.08 6.12 19.23
CA THR A 64 -10.01 7.25 19.45
C THR A 64 -10.93 7.52 18.26
N GLY A 65 -10.64 6.94 17.09
CA GLY A 65 -11.32 7.24 15.83
C GLY A 65 -11.07 8.66 15.30
N LYS A 66 -10.24 9.47 15.99
CA LYS A 66 -9.97 10.85 15.59
C LYS A 66 -8.96 10.88 14.45
N ARG A 67 -9.10 11.88 13.57
CA ARG A 67 -8.17 12.13 12.48
C ARG A 67 -6.82 12.58 13.04
N LEU A 68 -5.75 11.97 12.54
CA LEU A 68 -4.38 12.43 12.73
C LEU A 68 -4.17 13.78 12.02
N SER A 69 -3.12 14.49 12.38
CA SER A 69 -2.74 15.78 11.80
C SER A 69 -1.35 15.67 11.16
N GLU A 70 -0.96 16.69 10.39
CA GLU A 70 0.39 16.83 9.83
C GLU A 70 0.86 15.57 9.09
N PHE A 71 0.58 15.50 7.79
CA PHE A 71 0.96 14.36 6.98
C PHE A 71 2.16 14.70 6.10
N VAL A 72 3.17 13.84 6.12
CA VAL A 72 4.29 13.90 5.18
C VAL A 72 4.52 12.55 4.55
N ILE A 73 4.95 12.55 3.30
CA ILE A 73 5.18 11.35 2.50
C ILE A 73 6.63 11.32 2.04
N ASN A 74 7.35 10.26 2.39
CA ASN A 74 8.69 10.01 1.86
C ASN A 74 8.58 9.10 0.64
N ALA A 75 8.89 9.63 -0.54
CA ALA A 75 8.78 8.93 -1.82
C ALA A 75 10.16 8.73 -2.46
N PRO A 76 10.36 7.66 -3.25
CA PRO A 76 11.62 7.40 -3.94
C PRO A 76 11.76 8.26 -5.20
N PHE A 77 12.95 8.81 -5.43
CA PHE A 77 13.33 9.54 -6.64
C PHE A 77 14.68 9.01 -7.15
N MET A 78 15.05 9.35 -8.40
CA MET A 78 16.31 8.87 -8.98
C MET A 78 17.58 9.27 -8.20
N LYS A 79 17.51 10.32 -7.36
CA LYS A 79 18.63 10.83 -6.56
C LYS A 79 18.40 10.63 -5.05
N GLY A 80 17.71 9.56 -4.66
CA GLY A 80 17.33 9.28 -3.27
C GLY A 80 15.87 9.58 -3.00
N SER A 81 15.46 9.55 -1.73
CA SER A 81 14.07 9.81 -1.36
C SER A 81 13.83 11.30 -1.10
N ARG A 82 12.57 11.75 -1.15
CA ARG A 82 12.19 13.13 -0.77
C ARG A 82 10.91 13.12 0.05
N ILE A 83 10.89 14.01 1.03
CA ILE A 83 9.73 14.27 1.86
C ILE A 83 8.83 15.30 1.15
N LEU A 84 7.56 14.94 0.99
CA LEU A 84 6.51 15.76 0.41
C LEU A 84 5.48 16.07 1.49
N GLY A 85 4.98 17.30 1.54
CA GLY A 85 3.77 17.59 2.31
C GLY A 85 2.57 16.86 1.70
N ALA A 86 1.64 16.43 2.54
CA ALA A 86 0.44 15.74 2.06
C ALA A 86 -0.82 16.18 2.79
N GLU A 87 -1.95 16.11 2.11
CA GLU A 87 -3.26 16.42 2.66
C GLU A 87 -4.24 15.28 2.42
N VAL A 88 -5.15 15.03 3.36
CA VAL A 88 -6.16 13.98 3.19
C VAL A 88 -7.31 14.51 2.35
N VAL A 89 -7.55 13.86 1.22
CA VAL A 89 -8.59 14.20 0.26
C VAL A 89 -9.89 13.47 0.56
N LYS A 90 -9.79 12.16 0.77
CA LYS A 90 -10.95 11.29 0.97
C LYS A 90 -10.61 10.15 1.90
N ILE A 91 -11.51 9.85 2.83
CA ILE A 91 -11.44 8.67 3.69
C ILE A 91 -12.61 7.77 3.31
N GLY A 92 -12.30 6.56 2.88
CA GLY A 92 -13.24 5.45 2.72
C GLY A 92 -13.27 4.56 3.95
N GLU A 93 -14.00 3.46 3.88
CA GLU A 93 -14.14 2.52 5.01
C GLU A 93 -12.79 1.90 5.42
N THR A 94 -12.03 1.42 4.44
CA THR A 94 -10.75 0.71 4.65
C THR A 94 -9.58 1.35 3.90
N TRP A 95 -9.80 2.48 3.24
CA TRP A 95 -8.81 3.15 2.41
C TRP A 95 -8.88 4.66 2.60
N ALA A 96 -7.82 5.36 2.24
CA ALA A 96 -7.80 6.81 2.16
C ALA A 96 -6.96 7.25 0.95
N ILE A 97 -7.31 8.42 0.41
CA ILE A 97 -6.53 9.12 -0.61
C ILE A 97 -5.92 10.37 0.02
N MET A 98 -4.63 10.55 -0.26
CA MET A 98 -3.87 11.74 0.12
C MET A 98 -3.42 12.47 -1.15
N GLU A 99 -3.50 13.80 -1.14
CA GLU A 99 -2.93 14.67 -2.16
C GLU A 99 -1.48 15.00 -1.82
N ILE A 100 -0.62 14.99 -2.82
CA ILE A 100 0.79 15.38 -2.78
C ILE A 100 1.07 16.42 -3.88
N PRO A 101 2.16 17.20 -3.77
CA PRO A 101 2.68 18.00 -4.86
C PRO A 101 2.82 17.17 -6.14
N GLU A 102 2.41 17.76 -7.25
CA GLU A 102 2.36 17.09 -8.54
C GLU A 102 3.73 16.56 -8.98
N LEU A 103 3.78 15.26 -9.24
CA LEU A 103 4.95 14.57 -9.77
C LEU A 103 4.98 14.65 -11.30
N LYS A 104 6.16 14.90 -11.87
CA LYS A 104 6.32 14.97 -13.33
C LYS A 104 6.05 13.61 -13.97
N LEU A 105 5.40 13.60 -15.13
CA LEU A 105 5.11 12.38 -15.89
C LEU A 105 6.38 11.57 -16.19
N SER A 106 7.51 12.21 -16.49
CA SER A 106 8.79 11.54 -16.76
C SER A 106 9.35 10.77 -15.55
N MET A 107 8.86 11.07 -14.34
CA MET A 107 9.25 10.39 -13.10
C MET A 107 8.33 9.19 -12.81
N LEU A 108 7.07 9.30 -13.20
CA LEU A 108 6.07 8.24 -13.05
C LEU A 108 6.19 7.18 -14.15
N CYS A 109 6.44 7.65 -15.38
CA CYS A 109 6.56 6.84 -16.60
C CYS A 109 7.94 7.04 -17.24
N PRO A 110 9.05 6.74 -16.54
CA PRO A 110 10.37 6.85 -17.16
C PRO A 110 10.51 5.82 -18.30
N PRO A 111 11.35 6.08 -19.31
CA PRO A 111 11.58 5.12 -20.39
C PRO A 111 12.17 3.83 -19.84
N ALA A 112 11.82 2.70 -20.46
CA ALA A 112 12.41 1.41 -20.14
C ALA A 112 13.95 1.48 -20.25
N PRO A 113 14.71 0.83 -19.35
CA PRO A 113 14.30 -0.18 -18.37
C PRO A 113 13.97 0.38 -16.97
N ALA A 114 13.81 1.69 -16.83
CA ALA A 114 13.52 2.30 -15.53
C ALA A 114 12.13 1.86 -15.00
N PRO A 115 12.01 1.63 -13.68
CA PRO A 115 10.76 1.20 -13.05
C PRO A 115 9.72 2.31 -13.06
N ARG A 116 8.44 1.94 -13.13
CA ARG A 116 7.33 2.91 -13.05
C ARG A 116 7.20 3.47 -11.63
N GLY A 117 6.96 4.77 -11.54
CA GLY A 117 6.73 5.50 -10.29
C GLY A 117 5.27 5.53 -9.83
N VAL A 118 4.38 4.81 -10.51
CA VAL A 118 2.94 4.80 -10.26
C VAL A 118 2.37 3.41 -10.42
N ALA A 119 1.42 3.05 -9.56
CA ALA A 119 0.76 1.76 -9.57
C ALA A 119 -0.40 1.71 -10.58
N GLN A 120 -0.56 0.56 -11.21
CA GLN A 120 -1.68 0.32 -12.14
C GLN A 120 -2.92 -0.17 -11.38
N LEU A 121 -4.00 0.60 -11.43
CA LEU A 121 -5.34 0.17 -11.00
C LEU A 121 -6.10 -0.52 -12.15
N ASN A 122 -7.19 -1.21 -11.82
CA ASN A 122 -8.13 -1.86 -12.74
C ASN A 122 -9.07 -0.91 -13.49
N VAL A 123 -8.52 0.17 -14.02
CA VAL A 123 -9.30 1.21 -14.71
C VAL A 123 -8.98 1.20 -16.19
N ARG A 124 -10.03 1.31 -17.01
CA ARG A 124 -9.92 1.71 -18.41
C ARG A 124 -10.29 3.18 -18.50
N PRO A 125 -9.31 4.09 -18.42
CA PRO A 125 -9.62 5.50 -18.47
C PRO A 125 -10.04 5.89 -19.88
N THR A 126 -11.07 6.73 -19.96
CA THR A 126 -11.35 7.57 -21.12
C THR A 126 -11.44 9.01 -20.65
N LEU A 127 -11.35 9.96 -21.58
CA LEU A 127 -11.44 11.40 -21.26
C LEU A 127 -12.82 11.79 -20.70
N LEU A 128 -13.87 10.99 -20.95
CA LEU A 128 -15.26 11.30 -20.57
C LEU A 128 -15.78 10.41 -19.45
N GLN A 129 -15.38 9.14 -19.42
CA GLN A 129 -15.83 8.16 -18.44
C GLN A 129 -14.80 7.05 -18.25
N SER A 130 -14.23 6.95 -17.06
CA SER A 130 -13.36 5.84 -16.71
C SER A 130 -14.20 4.66 -16.21
N SER A 131 -14.01 3.47 -16.78
CA SER A 131 -14.70 2.26 -16.33
C SER A 131 -13.79 1.43 -15.43
N ILE A 132 -14.31 1.08 -14.26
CA ILE A 132 -13.67 0.13 -13.34
C ILE A 132 -13.96 -1.26 -13.89
N VAL A 133 -12.92 -2.06 -14.11
CA VAL A 133 -13.08 -3.45 -14.53
C VAL A 133 -13.12 -4.31 -13.29
N SER A 134 -14.30 -4.79 -12.92
CA SER A 134 -14.46 -5.64 -11.73
C SER A 134 -13.54 -6.87 -11.82
N ILE A 135 -12.86 -7.15 -10.72
CA ILE A 135 -11.96 -8.30 -10.60
C ILE A 135 -12.63 -9.35 -9.73
N ASP A 136 -13.03 -10.45 -10.36
CA ASP A 136 -13.49 -11.63 -9.63
C ASP A 136 -12.33 -12.23 -8.81
N PRO A 137 -12.43 -12.28 -7.46
CA PRO A 137 -11.42 -12.87 -6.60
C PRO A 137 -11.09 -14.33 -6.94
N LEU A 138 -12.06 -15.10 -7.47
CA LEU A 138 -11.82 -16.48 -7.90
C LEU A 138 -10.78 -16.55 -9.02
N LYS A 139 -10.69 -15.51 -9.86
CA LYS A 139 -9.68 -15.40 -10.92
C LYS A 139 -8.30 -15.06 -10.38
N LEU A 140 -8.19 -14.54 -9.15
CA LEU A 140 -6.92 -14.19 -8.48
C LEU A 140 -6.28 -15.39 -7.77
N LYS A 141 -7.06 -16.40 -7.36
CA LYS A 141 -6.58 -17.56 -6.58
C LYS A 141 -5.39 -18.30 -7.21
N ARG A 142 -5.28 -18.28 -8.54
CA ARG A 142 -4.21 -18.94 -9.32
C ARG A 142 -3.19 -17.96 -9.90
N LYS A 143 -3.21 -16.69 -9.47
CA LYS A 143 -2.29 -15.66 -9.98
C LYS A 143 -1.12 -15.48 -9.03
N LYS A 144 0.01 -15.07 -9.61
CA LYS A 144 1.17 -14.63 -8.83
C LYS A 144 0.84 -13.28 -8.22
N CYS A 145 0.63 -13.26 -6.91
CA CYS A 145 0.38 -12.08 -6.13
C CYS A 145 1.52 -11.86 -5.14
N TRP A 146 1.76 -10.61 -4.78
CA TRP A 146 2.82 -10.23 -3.87
C TRP A 146 2.47 -8.94 -3.15
N VAL A 147 3.02 -8.78 -1.96
CA VAL A 147 2.99 -7.53 -1.18
C VAL A 147 4.41 -6.99 -1.09
N VAL A 148 4.53 -5.66 -1.15
CA VAL A 148 5.81 -4.96 -0.98
C VAL A 148 5.65 -3.87 0.07
N GLY A 149 6.69 -3.70 0.87
CA GLY A 149 6.72 -2.80 2.02
C GLY A 149 8.16 -2.61 2.48
N PHE A 150 8.33 -1.87 3.57
CA PHE A 150 9.67 -1.55 4.08
C PHE A 150 10.17 -2.67 4.99
N ALA A 151 11.48 -2.79 5.15
CA ALA A 151 12.02 -3.77 6.09
C ALA A 151 11.76 -3.33 7.55
N THR A 152 11.50 -4.30 8.44
CA THR A 152 11.49 -4.04 9.89
C THR A 152 12.85 -3.50 10.35
N THR A 153 12.82 -2.50 11.24
CA THR A 153 14.02 -1.89 11.84
C THR A 153 13.85 -1.78 13.35
N ASP A 154 14.87 -2.17 14.12
CA ASP A 154 14.82 -2.08 15.59
C ASP A 154 14.87 -0.62 16.08
N ASN A 155 15.32 0.30 15.23
CA ASN A 155 15.38 1.73 15.51
C ASN A 155 14.48 2.53 14.59
N ALA A 156 13.47 3.18 15.15
CA ALA A 156 12.50 3.94 14.38
C ALA A 156 13.06 5.26 13.80
N THR A 157 14.19 5.79 14.29
CA THR A 157 14.88 6.90 13.58
C THR A 157 15.46 6.43 12.24
N GLU A 158 15.97 5.19 12.20
CA GLU A 158 16.52 4.60 10.97
C GLU A 158 15.42 4.30 9.96
N PHE A 159 14.19 4.09 10.42
CA PHE A 159 13.06 3.87 9.52
C PHE A 159 12.83 5.04 8.57
N VAL A 160 13.12 6.29 8.95
CA VAL A 160 12.94 7.45 8.07
C VAL A 160 13.89 7.35 6.87
N ASP A 161 15.15 7.03 7.14
CA ASP A 161 16.26 7.06 6.17
C ASP A 161 16.50 5.72 5.47
N GLN A 162 15.92 4.61 5.96
CA GLN A 162 16.14 3.31 5.36
C GLN A 162 15.58 3.23 3.93
N ASN A 163 16.28 2.52 3.05
CA ASN A 163 15.82 2.26 1.69
C ASN A 163 15.61 0.76 1.42
N ASN A 164 15.70 -0.06 2.48
CA ASN A 164 15.51 -1.49 2.40
C ASN A 164 14.02 -1.79 2.32
N ILE A 165 13.63 -2.47 1.25
CA ILE A 165 12.27 -2.94 1.04
C ILE A 165 12.29 -4.45 0.88
N ARG A 166 11.17 -5.07 1.25
CA ARG A 166 10.98 -6.51 1.15
C ARG A 166 9.80 -6.81 0.24
N LEU A 167 9.91 -7.88 -0.54
CA LEU A 167 8.82 -8.39 -1.35
C LEU A 167 8.44 -9.79 -0.87
N ILE A 168 7.18 -9.97 -0.50
CA ILE A 168 6.64 -11.29 -0.14
C ILE A 168 5.78 -11.79 -1.30
N ALA A 169 6.18 -12.92 -1.88
CA ALA A 169 5.34 -13.65 -2.81
C ALA A 169 4.27 -14.43 -2.04
N LEU A 170 3.00 -14.17 -2.32
CA LEU A 170 1.90 -14.82 -1.62
C LEU A 170 1.65 -16.23 -2.15
N LYS A 171 1.49 -17.20 -1.24
CA LYS A 171 1.15 -18.59 -1.59
C LYS A 171 -0.24 -18.72 -2.20
N SER A 172 -1.22 -18.03 -1.63
CA SER A 172 -2.60 -17.97 -2.13
C SER A 172 -3.25 -16.64 -1.74
N LEU A 173 -4.31 -16.29 -2.46
CA LEU A 173 -5.11 -15.11 -2.17
C LEU A 173 -6.59 -15.48 -2.36
N ASP A 174 -7.35 -15.40 -1.28
CA ASP A 174 -8.74 -15.83 -1.24
C ASP A 174 -9.64 -14.72 -0.65
N ALA A 175 -10.93 -14.74 -0.99
CA ALA A 175 -11.90 -13.85 -0.36
C ALA A 175 -12.17 -14.30 1.08
N VAL A 176 -12.40 -13.33 1.97
CA VAL A 176 -12.80 -13.62 3.35
C VAL A 176 -14.30 -13.95 3.39
N LYS A 177 -14.65 -15.10 3.98
CA LYS A 177 -16.05 -15.50 4.14
C LYS A 177 -16.81 -14.44 4.95
N ASN A 178 -17.98 -14.03 4.48
CA ASN A 178 -18.83 -13.00 5.09
C ASN A 178 -18.23 -11.58 5.19
N LYS A 179 -17.05 -11.33 4.59
CA LYS A 179 -16.44 -10.00 4.50
C LYS A 179 -16.04 -9.71 3.05
N PRO A 180 -16.99 -9.33 2.19
CA PRO A 180 -16.77 -9.23 0.75
C PRO A 180 -15.71 -8.19 0.37
N ASN A 181 -15.45 -7.19 1.21
CA ASN A 181 -14.44 -6.16 0.99
C ASN A 181 -13.01 -6.60 1.35
N PHE A 182 -12.82 -7.83 1.85
CA PHE A 182 -11.51 -8.31 2.28
C PHE A 182 -11.03 -9.52 1.48
N LEU A 183 -9.71 -9.57 1.31
CA LEU A 183 -8.92 -10.71 0.84
C LEU A 183 -8.02 -11.18 1.98
N TRP A 184 -7.55 -12.41 1.89
CA TRP A 184 -6.59 -12.95 2.83
C TRP A 184 -5.59 -13.89 2.18
N SER A 185 -4.43 -13.98 2.83
CA SER A 185 -3.36 -14.89 2.47
C SER A 185 -2.78 -15.53 3.74
N PRO A 186 -2.48 -16.84 3.74
CA PRO A 186 -1.80 -17.47 4.86
C PRO A 186 -0.35 -16.98 4.94
N ILE A 187 0.18 -16.83 6.15
CA ILE A 187 1.59 -16.58 6.40
C ILE A 187 2.35 -17.90 6.27
N VAL A 188 3.46 -17.88 5.54
CA VAL A 188 4.30 -19.05 5.25
C VAL A 188 5.73 -18.69 5.54
N ALA A 189 6.46 -19.57 6.24
CA ALA A 189 7.87 -19.35 6.59
C ALA A 189 8.14 -18.02 7.34
N ASN A 190 7.14 -17.53 8.08
CA ASN A 190 7.19 -16.24 8.79
C ASN A 190 7.31 -14.99 7.88
N ASP A 191 7.07 -15.14 6.58
CA ASP A 191 6.99 -14.01 5.66
C ASP A 191 5.68 -13.25 5.88
N THR A 192 5.74 -12.08 6.51
CA THR A 192 4.57 -11.28 6.86
C THR A 192 4.81 -9.77 6.76
N ALA A 193 3.78 -9.03 6.37
CA ALA A 193 3.71 -7.58 6.61
C ALA A 193 3.36 -7.34 8.08
N CYS A 194 3.71 -6.18 8.63
CA CYS A 194 3.47 -5.86 10.03
C CYS A 194 2.85 -4.46 10.21
N TRP A 195 2.76 -3.96 11.44
CA TRP A 195 1.93 -2.83 11.82
C TRP A 195 2.23 -1.53 11.05
N ASP A 196 3.48 -1.28 10.68
CA ASP A 196 3.89 -0.09 9.92
C ASP A 196 3.77 -0.26 8.39
N ASP A 197 3.45 -1.48 7.91
CA ASP A 197 3.08 -1.73 6.52
C ASP A 197 1.59 -1.54 6.25
N VAL A 198 0.80 -1.08 7.22
CA VAL A 198 -0.62 -0.78 6.98
C VAL A 198 -0.73 0.18 5.79
N GLY A 199 -1.56 -0.18 4.81
CA GLY A 199 -1.64 0.50 3.50
C GLY A 199 -0.69 -0.03 2.41
N ALA A 200 0.18 -1.00 2.72
CA ALA A 200 1.09 -1.61 1.75
C ALA A 200 0.35 -2.27 0.59
N ALA A 201 0.94 -2.15 -0.60
CA ALA A 201 0.32 -2.54 -1.84
C ALA A 201 0.25 -4.05 -2.03
N LEU A 202 -0.94 -4.58 -2.32
CA LEU A 202 -1.12 -5.94 -2.81
C LEU A 202 -1.27 -5.94 -4.34
N PHE A 203 -0.29 -6.51 -5.02
CA PHE A 203 -0.30 -6.66 -6.46
C PHE A 203 -0.61 -8.10 -6.88
N CYS A 204 -1.30 -8.25 -8.01
CA CYS A 204 -1.45 -9.52 -8.70
C CYS A 204 -1.12 -9.38 -10.19
N SER A 205 -0.55 -10.43 -10.74
CA SER A 205 -0.18 -10.49 -12.16
C SER A 205 -1.31 -11.06 -13.00
N THR A 206 -1.76 -10.33 -14.03
CA THR A 206 -2.78 -10.79 -14.97
C THR A 206 -2.32 -10.63 -16.42
N ARG A 207 -2.83 -11.47 -17.32
CA ARG A 207 -2.46 -11.38 -18.75
C ARG A 207 -2.91 -10.08 -19.40
N ALA A 208 -4.05 -9.55 -18.97
CA ALA A 208 -4.66 -8.36 -19.56
C ALA A 208 -4.10 -7.05 -19.00
N TRP A 209 -3.31 -7.07 -17.93
CA TRP A 209 -2.91 -5.84 -17.24
C TRP A 209 -1.49 -5.87 -16.68
N GLY A 210 -0.74 -6.96 -16.80
CA GLY A 210 0.53 -7.10 -16.10
C GLY A 210 0.33 -7.09 -14.58
N HIS A 211 1.15 -6.35 -13.85
CA HIS A 211 1.05 -6.19 -12.39
C HIS A 211 0.05 -5.08 -12.05
N MET A 212 -1.03 -5.46 -11.38
CA MET A 212 -2.11 -4.55 -11.00
C MET A 212 -2.30 -4.55 -9.49
N LEU A 213 -2.54 -3.37 -8.92
CA LEU A 213 -2.93 -3.19 -7.52
C LEU A 213 -4.36 -3.70 -7.33
N VAL A 214 -4.53 -4.74 -6.51
CA VAL A 214 -5.84 -5.37 -6.25
C VAL A 214 -6.33 -5.12 -4.82
N GLY A 215 -5.42 -4.76 -3.92
CA GLY A 215 -5.76 -4.43 -2.54
C GLY A 215 -4.65 -3.69 -1.81
N ILE A 216 -4.90 -3.40 -0.54
CA ILE A 216 -3.92 -2.83 0.38
C ILE A 216 -3.95 -3.59 1.70
N PHE A 217 -2.80 -3.76 2.34
CA PHE A 217 -2.67 -4.44 3.63
C PHE A 217 -3.38 -3.67 4.74
N GLN A 218 -4.02 -4.41 5.66
CA GLN A 218 -4.84 -3.84 6.73
C GLN A 218 -4.40 -4.30 8.11
N HIS A 219 -4.28 -5.60 8.35
CA HIS A 219 -3.92 -6.14 9.65
C HIS A 219 -3.57 -7.63 9.56
N LEU A 220 -3.00 -8.13 10.65
CA LEU A 220 -2.74 -9.54 10.88
C LEU A 220 -3.85 -10.20 11.69
N ILE A 221 -3.99 -11.52 11.51
CA ILE A 221 -4.80 -12.38 12.39
C ILE A 221 -3.86 -13.33 13.11
N ALA A 222 -3.95 -13.35 14.44
CA ALA A 222 -3.24 -14.29 15.30
C ALA A 222 -4.22 -15.33 15.90
N PRO A 223 -3.76 -16.56 16.19
CA PRO A 223 -4.56 -17.55 16.90
C PRO A 223 -4.93 -17.05 18.31
N SER A 224 -6.17 -17.32 18.73
CA SER A 224 -6.76 -16.84 19.99
C SER A 224 -6.06 -17.34 21.27
N GLN A 225 -5.15 -18.32 21.19
CA GLN A 225 -4.37 -18.80 22.34
C GLN A 225 -3.22 -17.86 22.75
N LEU A 226 -2.71 -17.00 21.86
CA LEU A 226 -1.69 -16.00 22.21
C LEU A 226 -2.27 -14.73 22.87
N GLN A 227 -3.58 -14.51 22.79
CA GLN A 227 -4.22 -13.32 23.37
C GLN A 227 -4.44 -13.41 24.90
N LYS A 228 -4.18 -14.56 25.53
CA LYS A 228 -4.43 -14.79 26.95
C LYS A 228 -3.19 -14.64 27.86
N THR A 229 -1.99 -14.44 27.32
CA THR A 229 -0.74 -14.37 28.11
C THR A 229 -0.25 -12.97 28.44
N THR A 230 -0.91 -11.90 27.97
CA THR A 230 -0.55 -10.50 28.27
C THR A 230 -1.12 -9.98 29.59
N ASN A 231 -0.93 -10.73 30.68
CA ASN A 231 -1.15 -10.25 32.06
C ASN A 231 0.14 -10.29 32.91
N GLY A 232 1.32 -10.44 32.29
CA GLY A 232 2.61 -10.36 32.97
C GLY A 232 3.51 -9.34 32.27
N GLY A 233 4.01 -8.36 33.01
CA GLY A 233 4.83 -7.24 32.52
C GLY A 233 6.26 -7.64 32.11
N GLU A 234 6.41 -8.46 31.08
CA GLU A 234 7.68 -8.63 30.38
C GLU A 234 7.75 -7.67 29.18
N GLU A 235 8.92 -7.04 28.98
CA GLU A 235 9.22 -6.20 27.83
C GLU A 235 8.95 -6.98 26.54
N ILE A 236 7.92 -6.56 25.81
CA ILE A 236 7.54 -7.16 24.53
C ILE A 236 8.69 -6.90 23.56
N ASN A 237 9.49 -7.93 23.29
CA ASN A 237 10.47 -7.89 22.21
C ASN A 237 9.70 -7.56 20.93
N ILE A 238 10.02 -6.44 20.29
CA ILE A 238 9.11 -5.72 19.39
C ILE A 238 8.81 -6.54 18.13
N THR A 239 9.78 -7.34 17.70
CA THR A 239 9.64 -8.36 16.65
C THR A 239 8.70 -9.53 16.99
N SER A 240 8.34 -9.75 18.26
CA SER A 240 7.48 -10.87 18.69
C SER A 240 5.99 -10.67 18.36
N SER A 241 5.53 -9.43 18.15
CA SER A 241 4.09 -9.15 17.97
C SER A 241 3.55 -9.71 16.64
N CYS A 242 4.36 -9.67 15.58
CA CYS A 242 3.96 -10.17 14.26
C CYS A 242 4.33 -11.64 14.01
N ASN A 243 5.32 -12.19 14.72
CA ASN A 243 5.79 -13.57 14.59
C ASN A 243 4.75 -14.65 14.98
N GLY A 244 3.63 -14.28 15.61
CA GLY A 244 2.54 -15.19 15.97
C GLY A 244 1.33 -15.15 15.02
N ALA A 245 1.36 -14.31 13.98
CA ALA A 245 0.27 -14.21 13.05
C ALA A 245 0.23 -15.40 12.08
N VAL A 246 -0.98 -15.78 11.68
CA VAL A 246 -1.23 -16.88 10.74
C VAL A 246 -1.80 -16.42 9.41
N GLU A 247 -2.40 -15.22 9.36
CA GLU A 247 -3.01 -14.68 8.15
C GLU A 247 -2.75 -13.18 8.01
N MET A 248 -2.49 -12.74 6.77
CA MET A 248 -2.54 -11.33 6.37
C MET A 248 -3.91 -10.99 5.80
N ARG A 249 -4.47 -9.84 6.19
CA ARG A 249 -5.73 -9.30 5.67
C ARG A 249 -5.48 -8.08 4.80
N PHE A 250 -6.16 -8.05 3.67
CA PHE A 250 -6.09 -6.96 2.70
C PHE A 250 -7.49 -6.45 2.40
N SER A 251 -7.67 -5.13 2.28
CA SER A 251 -8.90 -4.58 1.72
C SER A 251 -8.84 -4.61 0.20
N LYS A 252 -9.96 -4.94 -0.43
CA LYS A 252 -10.12 -4.89 -1.89
C LYS A 252 -10.30 -3.45 -2.32
N ILE A 253 -9.52 -3.04 -3.30
CA ILE A 253 -9.68 -1.71 -3.92
C ILE A 253 -10.38 -1.78 -5.28
N ALA A 254 -10.36 -2.94 -5.93
CA ALA A 254 -10.81 -3.12 -7.30
C ALA A 254 -12.28 -2.78 -7.54
N ASP A 255 -13.16 -2.91 -6.54
CA ASP A 255 -14.60 -2.67 -6.68
C ASP A 255 -15.07 -1.43 -5.89
N GLN A 256 -14.15 -0.54 -5.50
CA GLN A 256 -14.46 0.62 -4.66
C GLN A 256 -14.83 1.84 -5.51
N PHE A 257 -16.08 1.96 -5.96
CA PHE A 257 -16.54 3.09 -6.79
C PHE A 257 -16.16 4.48 -6.22
N LYS A 258 -16.28 4.65 -4.89
CA LYS A 258 -15.93 5.89 -4.18
C LYS A 258 -14.43 6.26 -4.28
N LEU A 259 -13.55 5.27 -4.45
CA LEU A 259 -12.12 5.51 -4.70
C LEU A 259 -11.94 6.21 -6.05
N PHE A 260 -12.64 5.71 -7.07
CA PHE A 260 -12.55 6.24 -8.42
C PHE A 260 -13.25 7.59 -8.58
N GLU A 261 -14.36 7.80 -7.87
CA GLU A 261 -15.00 9.12 -7.76
C GLU A 261 -14.01 10.16 -7.20
N ALA A 262 -13.21 9.79 -6.19
CA ALA A 262 -12.18 10.67 -5.68
C ALA A 262 -11.06 10.92 -6.70
N ILE A 263 -10.61 9.92 -7.45
CA ILE A 263 -9.64 10.15 -8.55
C ILE A 263 -10.25 11.10 -9.60
N GLN A 264 -11.51 10.90 -9.95
CA GLN A 264 -12.21 11.72 -10.95
C GLN A 264 -12.30 13.18 -10.54
N ASN A 265 -12.62 13.43 -9.27
CA ASN A 265 -12.80 14.78 -8.75
C ASN A 265 -11.49 15.54 -8.53
N PHE A 266 -10.39 14.83 -8.27
CA PHE A 266 -9.13 15.46 -7.85
C PHE A 266 -8.01 15.42 -8.89
N ASP A 267 -7.93 14.41 -9.77
CA ASP A 267 -6.77 14.26 -10.65
C ASP A 267 -7.06 13.51 -11.97
N ILE A 268 -8.29 13.57 -12.51
CA ILE A 268 -8.66 12.75 -13.69
C ILE A 268 -7.79 12.99 -14.90
N THR A 269 -7.48 14.25 -15.23
CA THR A 269 -6.71 14.61 -16.42
C THR A 269 -5.31 14.02 -16.36
N SER A 270 -4.61 14.21 -15.24
CA SER A 270 -3.25 13.72 -15.05
C SER A 270 -3.23 12.20 -14.86
N PHE A 271 -4.27 11.62 -14.24
CA PHE A 271 -4.46 10.17 -14.15
C PHE A 271 -4.60 9.52 -15.53
N VAL A 272 -5.46 10.06 -16.41
CA VAL A 272 -5.62 9.57 -17.79
C VAL A 272 -4.28 9.68 -18.55
N SER A 273 -3.57 10.80 -18.40
CA SER A 273 -2.25 10.99 -19.02
C SER A 273 -1.26 9.92 -18.57
N VAL A 274 -1.17 9.63 -17.27
CA VAL A 274 -0.34 8.54 -16.75
C VAL A 274 -0.70 7.21 -17.40
N TYR A 275 -1.99 6.87 -17.51
CA TYR A 275 -2.37 5.60 -18.12
C TYR A 275 -1.98 5.48 -19.59
N GLN A 276 -2.11 6.57 -20.34
CA GLN A 276 -1.73 6.62 -21.75
C GLN A 276 -0.21 6.54 -21.98
N HIS A 277 0.62 6.89 -20.99
CA HIS A 277 2.07 6.91 -21.14
C HIS A 277 2.77 5.75 -20.40
N CYS A 278 2.30 5.40 -19.21
CA CYS A 278 2.85 4.31 -18.39
C CYS A 278 2.33 2.95 -18.82
N PHE A 279 1.04 2.83 -19.18
CA PHE A 279 0.35 1.52 -19.24
C PHE A 279 -0.20 1.15 -20.62
N ARG A 280 0.20 1.89 -21.66
CA ARG A 280 -0.26 1.70 -23.04
C ARG A 280 0.14 0.36 -23.67
N ASP A 281 1.12 -0.34 -23.07
CA ASP A 281 1.70 -1.59 -23.61
C ASP A 281 0.93 -2.88 -23.25
N VAL A 282 -0.39 -2.82 -23.03
CA VAL A 282 -1.21 -4.03 -23.16
C VAL A 282 -1.72 -4.09 -24.59
N PRO A 283 -1.28 -5.04 -25.43
CA PRO A 283 -1.71 -5.12 -26.82
C PRO A 283 -3.25 -5.24 -26.88
N TYR A 284 -3.89 -4.24 -27.48
CA TYR A 284 -5.30 -4.26 -27.89
C TYR A 284 -5.56 -5.19 -29.10
N SER A 285 -4.84 -6.30 -29.20
CA SER A 285 -4.91 -7.21 -30.34
C SER A 285 -5.11 -8.65 -29.88
N LEU A 286 -6.26 -8.93 -29.26
CA LEU A 286 -6.93 -10.24 -29.34
C LEU A 286 -8.44 -10.04 -29.23
N THR A 287 -9.02 -9.36 -30.22
CA THR A 287 -10.24 -9.90 -30.83
C THR A 287 -9.83 -11.00 -31.81
N PRO A 288 -10.41 -12.19 -31.70
CA PRO A 288 -11.06 -12.85 -32.82
C PRO A 288 -12.58 -12.57 -32.65
N GLY A 289 -13.32 -12.07 -33.64
CA GLY A 289 -13.13 -12.33 -35.05
C GLY A 289 -13.30 -13.81 -35.31
N MET A 290 -14.55 -14.28 -35.25
CA MET A 290 -15.08 -15.64 -35.46
C MET A 290 -14.88 -16.66 -34.34
#